data_AF-T1DIK6-F1
#
_entry.id   AF-T1DIK6-F1
#
_cell.length_a   1.000
_cell.length_b   1.000
_cell.length_c   1.000
_cell.angle_alpha   90.00
_cell.angle_beta   90.00
_cell.angle_gamma   90.00
#
_symmetry.space_group_name_H-M   'P 1'
#
loop_
_entity.id
_entity.type
_entity.pdbx_description
1 polymer ?
#
loop_
_entity_poly.entity_id
_entity_poly.type
_entity_poly.pdbx_seq_one_letter_code
_entity_poly.pdbx_strand_id
1 'polypeptide(L)'
;MSNNAAVLSGGGEIGRAQWLQAKASRVEPQAEMNPILLKPLGEGLSQVIFLGKPLGIFGIREYKELKKELFPKVVMAFEALREKFDLVILEGAGSPAEINLLSEDIANTRMGRAAGAKALLLGSIDQGGVYASLYGTWMLLPPKEREIIAWMGINRFRGDLSLLESAHQEITRLTGVPVIGVLEH
;
A
#
# COMPACT_ATOMS: atom_id res chain seq x y z
N MET A 1 18.28 -16.33 -6.77
CA MET A 1 17.65 -15.17 -6.10
C MET A 1 16.15 -15.40 -6.09
N SER A 2 15.49 -15.30 -4.93
CA SER A 2 14.03 -15.36 -4.85
C SER A 2 13.46 -14.14 -5.59
N ASN A 3 12.72 -14.33 -6.67
CA ASN A 3 12.11 -13.23 -7.44
C ASN A 3 10.93 -12.55 -6.72
N ASN A 4 10.74 -12.81 -5.40
CA ASN A 4 9.60 -12.36 -4.61
C ASN A 4 8.24 -12.56 -5.28
N ALA A 5 8.16 -13.54 -6.20
CA ALA A 5 7.00 -13.90 -6.99
C ALA A 5 6.56 -15.34 -6.69
N ALA A 6 5.28 -15.61 -6.91
CA ALA A 6 4.65 -16.92 -6.87
C ALA A 6 3.90 -17.17 -8.19
N VAL A 7 3.67 -18.44 -8.50
CA VAL A 7 2.98 -18.86 -9.73
C VAL A 7 1.49 -19.03 -9.44
N LEU A 8 0.65 -18.47 -10.29
CA LEU A 8 -0.79 -18.64 -10.25
C LEU A 8 -1.20 -20.00 -10.83
N SER A 9 -2.33 -20.55 -10.38
CA SER A 9 -2.83 -21.87 -10.81
C SER A 9 -3.10 -21.96 -12.33
N GLY A 10 -3.57 -20.86 -12.94
CA GLY A 10 -3.77 -20.75 -14.39
C GLY A 10 -2.52 -20.32 -15.18
N GLY A 11 -1.35 -20.30 -14.54
CA GLY A 11 -0.14 -19.70 -15.08
C GLY A 11 -0.05 -18.19 -14.83
N GLY A 12 1.15 -17.65 -15.03
CA GLY A 12 1.47 -16.25 -14.71
C GLY A 12 2.00 -16.05 -13.30
N GLU A 13 2.39 -14.80 -13.01
CA GLU A 13 3.13 -14.43 -11.79
C GLU A 13 2.38 -13.41 -10.92
N ILE A 14 2.49 -13.55 -9.61
CA ILE A 14 1.97 -12.61 -8.61
C ILE A 14 3.04 -12.35 -7.55
N GLY A 15 3.06 -11.18 -6.91
CA GLY A 15 3.88 -10.93 -5.73
C GLY A 15 3.63 -11.96 -4.62
N ARG A 16 4.69 -12.38 -3.93
CA ARG A 16 4.60 -13.36 -2.83
C ARG A 16 3.76 -12.86 -1.67
N ALA A 17 3.83 -11.57 -1.37
CA ALA A 17 3.01 -10.95 -0.32
C ALA A 17 1.52 -11.11 -0.64
N GLN A 18 1.11 -10.73 -1.86
CA GLN A 18 -0.29 -10.84 -2.29
C GLN A 18 -0.74 -12.30 -2.44
N TRP A 19 0.15 -13.20 -2.87
CA TRP A 19 -0.15 -14.63 -2.87
C TRP A 19 -0.45 -15.16 -1.47
N LEU A 20 0.38 -14.79 -0.48
CA LEU A 20 0.19 -15.19 0.91
C LEU A 20 -1.07 -14.57 1.51
N GLN A 21 -1.34 -13.29 1.22
CA GLN A 21 -2.56 -12.59 1.65
C GLN A 21 -3.81 -13.27 1.10
N ALA A 22 -3.84 -13.61 -0.20
CA ALA A 22 -4.94 -14.34 -0.79
C ALA A 22 -5.19 -15.67 -0.08
N LYS A 23 -4.13 -16.44 0.20
CA LYS A 23 -4.24 -17.71 0.95
C LYS A 23 -4.68 -17.51 2.39
N ALA A 24 -4.19 -16.47 3.08
CA ALA A 24 -4.63 -16.12 4.43
C ALA A 24 -6.11 -15.72 4.48
N SER A 25 -6.57 -15.01 3.45
CA SER A 25 -7.98 -14.66 3.22
C SER A 25 -8.82 -15.82 2.69
N ARG A 26 -8.25 -17.03 2.51
CA ARG A 26 -8.92 -18.25 2.02
C ARG A 26 -9.55 -18.08 0.63
N VAL A 27 -8.94 -17.28 -0.22
CA VAL A 27 -9.36 -17.09 -1.62
C VAL A 27 -8.28 -17.60 -2.56
N GLU A 28 -8.66 -17.95 -3.79
CA GLU A 28 -7.67 -18.28 -4.81
C GLU A 28 -6.89 -17.02 -5.22
N PRO A 29 -5.55 -17.05 -5.24
CA PRO A 29 -4.74 -15.94 -5.74
C PRO A 29 -5.09 -15.62 -7.19
N GLN A 30 -5.28 -14.33 -7.49
CA GLN A 30 -5.61 -13.83 -8.82
C GLN A 30 -4.67 -12.67 -9.18
N ALA A 31 -4.37 -12.49 -10.46
CA ALA A 31 -3.42 -11.48 -10.90
C ALA A 31 -3.89 -10.05 -10.61
N GLU A 32 -5.21 -9.84 -10.56
CA GLU A 32 -5.87 -8.59 -10.21
C GLU A 32 -5.54 -8.13 -8.78
N MET A 33 -5.16 -9.04 -7.88
CA MET A 33 -4.74 -8.71 -6.51
C MET A 33 -3.36 -8.03 -6.47
N ASN A 34 -2.54 -8.20 -7.51
CA ASN A 34 -1.27 -7.50 -7.69
C ASN A 34 -1.07 -7.19 -9.18
N PRO A 35 -1.81 -6.22 -9.73
CA PRO A 35 -1.90 -6.04 -11.19
C PRO A 35 -0.58 -5.60 -11.81
N ILE A 36 0.32 -5.00 -11.04
CA ILE A 36 1.70 -4.71 -11.43
C ILE A 36 2.64 -5.36 -10.43
N LEU A 37 3.49 -6.26 -10.93
CA LEU A 37 4.61 -6.83 -10.19
C LEU A 37 5.92 -6.34 -10.81
N LEU A 38 6.75 -5.70 -9.99
CA LEU A 38 8.10 -5.28 -10.36
C LEU A 38 9.12 -6.32 -9.90
N LYS A 39 9.96 -6.76 -10.83
CA LYS A 39 11.08 -7.67 -10.57
C LYS A 39 12.38 -6.93 -10.89
N PRO A 40 13.10 -6.41 -9.88
CA PRO A 40 14.35 -5.69 -10.09
C PRO A 40 15.38 -6.58 -10.78
N LEU A 41 16.05 -6.04 -11.80
CA LEU A 41 17.13 -6.73 -12.52
C LEU A 41 18.52 -6.17 -12.16
N GLY A 42 18.58 -5.09 -11.38
CA GLY A 42 19.80 -4.32 -11.15
C GLY A 42 19.91 -3.13 -12.11
N GLU A 43 20.88 -2.24 -11.85
CA GLU A 43 21.25 -1.13 -12.74
C GLU A 43 20.09 -0.17 -13.13
N GLY A 44 19.07 -0.05 -12.26
CA GLY A 44 17.89 0.78 -12.53
C GLY A 44 16.90 0.19 -13.53
N LEU A 45 17.01 -1.11 -13.84
CA LEU A 45 16.08 -1.86 -14.68
C LEU A 45 15.14 -2.72 -13.83
N SER A 46 13.92 -2.89 -14.31
CA SER A 46 12.95 -3.83 -13.74
C SER A 46 12.18 -4.53 -14.84
N GLN A 47 11.99 -5.85 -14.69
CA GLN A 47 10.97 -6.55 -15.43
C GLN A 47 9.61 -6.18 -14.84
N VAL A 48 8.70 -5.71 -15.70
CA VAL A 48 7.33 -5.38 -15.34
C VAL A 48 6.44 -6.54 -15.77
N ILE A 49 5.73 -7.11 -14.81
CA ILE A 49 4.67 -8.08 -15.04
C ILE A 49 3.34 -7.33 -14.88
N PHE A 50 2.45 -7.43 -15.86
CA PHE A 50 1.12 -6.83 -15.83
C PHE A 50 0.05 -7.92 -15.92
N LEU A 51 -0.85 -7.98 -14.93
CA LEU A 51 -1.89 -9.00 -14.80
C LEU A 51 -1.35 -10.43 -15.03
N GLY A 52 -0.26 -10.75 -14.33
CA GLY A 52 0.35 -12.07 -14.35
C GLY A 52 1.23 -12.38 -15.56
N LYS A 53 1.32 -11.48 -16.54
CA LYS A 53 2.07 -11.70 -17.79
C LYS A 53 3.25 -10.73 -17.92
N PRO A 54 4.42 -11.17 -18.42
CA PRO A 54 5.51 -10.26 -18.71
C PRO A 54 5.09 -9.19 -19.72
N LEU A 55 5.24 -7.93 -19.33
CA LEU A 55 4.99 -6.78 -20.21
C LEU A 55 6.29 -6.34 -20.90
N GLY A 56 7.43 -6.41 -20.18
CA GLY A 56 8.73 -6.02 -20.71
C GLY A 56 9.74 -5.71 -19.62
N ILE A 57 10.91 -5.22 -20.03
CA ILE A 57 11.94 -4.67 -19.14
C ILE A 57 11.98 -3.16 -19.38
N PHE A 58 11.94 -2.40 -18.30
CA PHE A 58 11.86 -0.95 -18.35
C PHE A 58 12.88 -0.33 -17.40
N GLY A 59 13.49 0.77 -17.81
CA GLY A 59 14.23 1.65 -16.92
C GLY A 59 13.30 2.52 -16.07
N ILE A 60 13.86 3.17 -15.05
CA ILE A 60 13.11 4.02 -14.10
C ILE A 60 12.22 5.06 -14.81
N ARG A 61 12.78 5.75 -15.83
CA ARG A 61 12.06 6.81 -16.56
C ARG A 61 10.96 6.25 -17.46
N GLU A 62 11.20 5.14 -18.12
CA GLU A 62 10.22 4.49 -18.99
C GLU A 62 9.06 3.93 -18.16
N TYR A 63 9.38 3.29 -17.03
CA TYR A 63 8.37 2.80 -16.10
C TYR A 63 7.51 3.93 -15.52
N LYS A 64 8.11 5.09 -15.23
CA LYS A 64 7.36 6.28 -14.81
C LYS A 64 6.28 6.68 -15.81
N GLU A 65 6.60 6.70 -17.11
CA GLU A 65 5.62 7.02 -18.15
C GLU A 65 4.59 5.90 -18.31
N LEU A 66 5.04 4.65 -18.30
CA LEU A 66 4.18 3.47 -18.39
C LEU A 66 3.13 3.42 -17.26
N LYS A 67 3.47 3.86 -16.04
CA LYS A 67 2.50 3.94 -14.91
C LYS A 67 1.27 4.76 -15.27
N LYS A 68 1.39 5.81 -16.08
CA LYS A 68 0.24 6.65 -16.50
C LYS A 68 -0.74 5.84 -17.35
N GLU A 69 -0.23 4.97 -18.22
CA GLU A 69 -1.04 4.10 -19.08
C GLU A 69 -1.62 2.90 -18.32
N LEU A 70 -0.87 2.37 -17.35
CA LEU A 70 -1.30 1.22 -16.56
C LEU A 70 -2.30 1.60 -15.46
N PHE A 71 -2.23 2.81 -14.91
CA PHE A 71 -3.06 3.20 -13.76
C PHE A 71 -4.58 3.02 -14.00
N PRO A 72 -5.17 3.45 -15.14
CA PRO A 72 -6.58 3.16 -15.42
C PRO A 72 -6.90 1.66 -15.43
N LYS A 73 -5.95 0.82 -15.89
CA LYS A 73 -6.12 -0.64 -15.92
C LYS A 73 -5.97 -1.28 -14.54
N VAL A 74 -5.14 -0.71 -13.68
CA VAL A 74 -5.05 -1.08 -12.25
C VAL A 74 -6.38 -0.79 -11.55
N VAL A 75 -6.98 0.37 -11.82
CA VAL A 75 -8.31 0.70 -11.28
C VAL A 75 -9.38 -0.28 -11.77
N MET A 76 -9.37 -0.64 -13.06
CA MET A 76 -10.28 -1.67 -13.60
C MET A 76 -10.08 -3.04 -12.93
N ALA A 77 -8.84 -3.45 -12.65
CA ALA A 77 -8.56 -4.70 -11.94
C ALA A 77 -9.13 -4.67 -10.50
N PHE A 78 -9.02 -3.53 -9.81
CA PHE A 78 -9.62 -3.34 -8.50
C PHE A 78 -11.15 -3.38 -8.53
N GLU A 79 -11.79 -2.72 -9.50
CA GLU A 79 -13.26 -2.78 -9.64
C GLU A 79 -13.74 -4.20 -9.94
N ALA A 80 -13.01 -4.96 -10.76
CA ALA A 80 -13.32 -6.38 -10.99
C ALA A 80 -13.19 -7.25 -9.72
N LEU A 81 -12.33 -6.87 -8.75
CA LEU A 81 -12.31 -7.51 -7.43
C LEU A 81 -13.51 -7.09 -6.58
N ARG A 82 -13.89 -5.80 -6.60
CA ARG A 82 -15.06 -5.29 -5.85
C ARG A 82 -16.37 -5.91 -6.28
N GLU A 83 -16.51 -6.29 -7.55
CA GLU A 83 -17.69 -7.01 -8.03
C GLU A 83 -17.78 -8.45 -7.50
N LYS A 84 -16.65 -9.05 -7.09
CA LYS A 84 -16.54 -10.46 -6.70
C LYS A 84 -16.45 -10.69 -5.20
N PHE A 85 -16.00 -9.70 -4.44
CA PHE A 85 -15.72 -9.83 -3.02
C PHE A 85 -16.46 -8.76 -2.21
N ASP A 86 -17.02 -9.16 -1.06
CA ASP A 86 -17.73 -8.26 -0.15
C ASP A 86 -16.79 -7.20 0.47
N LEU A 87 -15.50 -7.54 0.61
CA LEU A 87 -14.47 -6.67 1.15
C LEU A 87 -13.17 -6.83 0.36
N VAL A 88 -12.62 -5.71 -0.10
CA VAL A 88 -11.29 -5.63 -0.72
C VAL A 88 -10.44 -4.68 0.11
N ILE A 89 -9.30 -5.17 0.61
CA ILE A 89 -8.34 -4.38 1.38
C ILE A 89 -7.18 -3.99 0.46
N LEU A 90 -6.92 -2.69 0.36
CA LEU A 90 -5.76 -2.15 -0.33
C LEU A 90 -4.62 -1.94 0.66
N GLU A 91 -3.51 -2.65 0.48
CA GLU A 91 -2.27 -2.40 1.21
C GLU A 91 -1.36 -1.49 0.38
N GLY A 92 -0.97 -0.36 0.97
CA GLY A 92 0.03 0.53 0.38
C GLY A 92 1.41 -0.10 0.31
N ALA A 93 2.28 0.43 -0.54
CA ALA A 93 3.66 -0.02 -0.65
C ALA A 93 4.61 1.12 -0.27
N GLY A 94 5.52 0.83 0.68
CA GLY A 94 6.45 1.82 1.18
C GLY A 94 5.76 2.94 1.97
N SER A 95 6.32 4.16 1.91
CA SER A 95 5.73 5.32 2.57
C SER A 95 4.80 6.07 1.61
N PRO A 96 3.59 6.46 2.05
CA PRO A 96 2.73 7.33 1.26
C PRO A 96 3.31 8.76 1.11
N ALA A 97 4.30 9.13 1.93
CA ALA A 97 4.90 10.47 1.95
C ALA A 97 6.28 10.54 1.27
N GLU A 98 6.53 9.71 0.25
CA GLU A 98 7.65 9.91 -0.69
C GLU A 98 7.37 11.12 -1.59
N ILE A 99 7.46 12.33 -1.02
CA ILE A 99 7.04 13.59 -1.66
C ILE A 99 7.73 13.85 -3.02
N ASN A 100 8.93 13.31 -3.22
CA ASN A 100 9.67 13.37 -4.47
C ASN A 100 9.07 12.48 -5.58
N LEU A 101 8.26 11.47 -5.23
CA LEU A 101 7.62 10.53 -6.16
C LEU A 101 6.09 10.59 -6.15
N LEU A 102 5.49 11.42 -5.29
CA LEU A 102 4.04 11.46 -5.04
C LEU A 102 3.19 11.57 -6.32
N SER A 103 3.61 12.39 -7.28
CA SER A 103 2.88 12.56 -8.56
C SER A 103 2.78 11.28 -9.41
N GLU A 104 3.65 10.32 -9.11
CA GLU A 104 3.80 9.05 -9.82
C GLU A 104 3.43 7.84 -8.96
N ASP A 105 3.06 8.07 -7.69
CA ASP A 105 2.67 7.01 -6.79
C ASP A 105 1.29 6.51 -7.19
N ILE A 106 1.20 5.20 -7.40
CA ILE A 106 -0.03 4.47 -7.73
C ILE A 106 -0.30 3.35 -6.73
N ALA A 107 0.51 3.24 -5.68
CA ALA A 107 0.41 2.18 -4.69
C ALA A 107 -0.25 2.66 -3.39
N ASN A 108 -0.13 3.94 -3.04
CA ASN A 108 -0.70 4.46 -1.79
C ASN A 108 -1.97 5.31 -2.03
N THR A 109 -1.93 6.58 -1.63
CA THR A 109 -3.12 7.41 -1.46
C THR A 109 -3.84 7.70 -2.77
N ARG A 110 -3.11 7.79 -3.90
CA ARG A 110 -3.72 7.94 -5.23
C ARG A 110 -4.66 6.78 -5.58
N MET A 111 -4.24 5.54 -5.33
CA MET A 111 -5.09 4.37 -5.57
C MET A 111 -6.26 4.34 -4.58
N GLY A 112 -6.01 4.63 -3.30
CA GLY A 112 -7.08 4.76 -2.30
C GLY A 112 -8.15 5.78 -2.69
N ARG A 113 -7.74 6.93 -3.25
CA ARG A 113 -8.64 7.96 -3.78
C ARG A 113 -9.42 7.47 -5.00
N ALA A 114 -8.77 6.80 -5.94
CA ALA A 114 -9.43 6.22 -7.11
C ALA A 114 -10.46 5.14 -6.73
N ALA A 115 -10.18 4.38 -5.67
CA ALA A 115 -11.08 3.38 -5.11
C ALA A 115 -12.25 3.97 -4.29
N GLY A 116 -12.20 5.26 -3.92
CA GLY A 116 -13.10 5.83 -2.92
C GLY A 116 -12.92 5.24 -1.52
N ALA A 117 -11.73 4.71 -1.22
CA ALA A 117 -11.43 4.04 0.04
C ALA A 117 -11.15 5.04 1.17
N LYS A 118 -11.37 4.57 2.40
CA LYS A 118 -10.83 5.18 3.61
C LYS A 118 -9.55 4.43 4.01
N ALA A 119 -8.53 5.17 4.43
CA ALA A 119 -7.22 4.64 4.74
C ALA A 119 -6.91 4.71 6.25
N LEU A 120 -6.21 3.68 6.73
CA LEU A 120 -5.57 3.63 8.04
C LEU A 120 -4.07 3.85 7.84
N LEU A 121 -3.52 4.93 8.39
CA LEU A 121 -2.07 5.15 8.40
C LEU A 121 -1.45 4.43 9.59
N LEU A 122 -0.62 3.42 9.33
CA LEU A 122 0.04 2.62 10.35
C LEU A 122 1.48 3.07 10.59
N GLY A 123 1.80 3.36 11.85
CA GLY A 123 3.16 3.64 12.33
C GLY A 123 3.79 2.41 12.97
N SER A 124 5.10 2.24 12.80
CA SER A 124 5.86 1.21 13.50
C SER A 124 6.48 1.76 14.78
N ILE A 125 6.21 1.13 15.94
CA ILE A 125 6.85 1.56 17.19
C ILE A 125 8.25 0.97 17.40
N ASP A 126 8.56 -0.15 16.73
CA ASP A 126 9.80 -0.91 16.96
C ASP A 126 11.06 -0.08 16.70
N GLN A 127 10.98 0.95 15.86
CA GLN A 127 12.10 1.83 15.52
C GLN A 127 12.18 3.08 16.41
N GLY A 128 11.25 3.26 17.35
CA GLY A 128 11.06 4.51 18.08
C GLY A 128 10.49 5.64 17.21
N GLY A 129 10.03 6.72 17.84
CA GLY A 129 9.54 7.91 17.11
C GLY A 129 8.23 7.73 16.34
N VAL A 130 7.42 6.71 16.66
CA VAL A 130 6.18 6.39 15.92
C VAL A 130 5.25 7.59 15.71
N TYR A 131 5.09 8.45 16.73
CA TYR A 131 4.22 9.62 16.65
C TYR A 131 4.79 10.72 15.77
N ALA A 132 6.10 10.92 15.80
CA ALA A 132 6.78 11.83 14.88
C ALA A 132 6.68 11.33 13.44
N SER A 133 6.77 10.01 13.23
CA SER A 133 6.59 9.39 11.91
C SER A 133 5.15 9.54 11.41
N LEU A 134 4.14 9.22 12.22
CA LEU A 134 2.72 9.40 11.86
C LEU A 134 2.41 10.86 11.51
N TYR A 135 2.77 11.77 12.40
CA TYR A 135 2.55 13.20 12.19
C TYR A 135 3.32 13.73 10.98
N GLY A 136 4.60 13.37 10.85
CA GLY A 136 5.45 13.78 9.73
C GLY A 136 4.91 13.29 8.39
N THR A 137 4.55 12.01 8.29
CA THR A 137 3.92 11.44 7.08
C THR A 137 2.63 12.18 6.76
N TRP A 138 1.74 12.40 7.73
CA TRP A 138 0.49 13.13 7.49
C TRP A 138 0.74 14.59 7.06
N MET A 139 1.68 15.29 7.70
CA MET A 139 2.00 16.68 7.39
C MET A 139 2.72 16.88 6.06
N LEU A 140 3.43 15.87 5.55
CA LEU A 140 4.09 15.92 4.25
C LEU A 140 3.12 15.67 3.08
N LEU A 141 2.01 14.98 3.33
CA LEU A 141 1.00 14.74 2.31
C LEU A 141 0.28 16.06 1.93
N PRO A 142 -0.06 16.29 0.65
CA PRO A 142 -0.95 17.38 0.26
C PRO A 142 -2.36 17.20 0.83
N PRO A 143 -3.14 18.28 1.03
CA PRO A 143 -4.49 18.20 1.61
C PRO A 143 -5.39 17.11 0.98
N LYS A 144 -5.41 17.02 -0.35
CA LYS A 144 -6.20 16.03 -1.10
C LYS A 144 -5.84 14.57 -0.78
N GLU A 145 -4.60 14.31 -0.42
CA GLU A 145 -4.13 12.97 -0.04
C GLU A 145 -4.43 12.67 1.44
N ARG A 146 -4.47 13.70 2.29
CA ARG A 146 -4.87 13.55 3.70
C ARG A 146 -6.35 13.22 3.87
N GLU A 147 -7.21 13.70 2.97
CA GLU A 147 -8.67 13.52 3.05
C GLU A 147 -9.14 12.06 3.12
N ILE A 148 -8.36 11.12 2.58
CA ILE A 148 -8.70 9.70 2.66
C ILE A 148 -8.22 9.03 3.94
N ILE A 149 -7.27 9.63 4.66
CA ILE A 149 -6.75 9.08 5.92
C ILE A 149 -7.82 9.33 6.99
N ALA A 150 -8.59 8.29 7.28
CA ALA A 150 -9.68 8.36 8.25
C ALA A 150 -9.21 7.98 9.65
N TRP A 151 -8.13 7.21 9.75
CA TRP A 151 -7.60 6.73 11.02
C TRP A 151 -6.07 6.63 10.99
N MET A 152 -5.48 6.68 12.18
CA MET A 152 -4.08 6.34 12.43
C MET A 152 -4.00 5.19 13.42
N GLY A 153 -2.94 4.38 13.34
CA GLY A 153 -2.74 3.27 14.28
C GLY A 153 -1.28 2.90 14.42
N ILE A 154 -0.99 2.04 15.39
CA ILE A 154 0.35 1.56 15.71
C ILE A 154 0.39 0.04 15.49
N ASN A 155 1.44 -0.48 14.86
CA ASN A 155 1.50 -1.89 14.46
C ASN A 155 1.65 -2.90 15.61
N ARG A 156 2.40 -2.56 16.67
CA ARG A 156 2.69 -3.41 17.84
C ARG A 156 3.01 -2.52 19.03
N PHE A 157 2.69 -2.95 20.24
CA PHE A 157 3.20 -2.33 21.46
C PHE A 157 3.34 -3.39 22.54
N ARG A 158 4.47 -3.38 23.25
CA ARG A 158 4.71 -4.25 24.41
C ARG A 158 4.72 -3.38 25.65
N GLY A 159 3.65 -3.45 26.44
CA GLY A 159 3.54 -2.68 27.67
C GLY A 159 2.10 -2.30 27.98
N ASP A 160 1.96 -1.41 28.95
CA ASP A 160 0.67 -0.86 29.36
C ASP A 160 0.17 0.16 28.32
N LEU A 161 -0.89 -0.20 27.61
CA LEU A 161 -1.50 0.63 26.56
C LEU A 161 -1.98 2.00 27.09
N SER A 162 -2.30 2.12 28.39
CA SER A 162 -2.70 3.40 28.99
C SER A 162 -1.61 4.47 28.87
N LEU A 163 -0.33 4.06 28.77
CA LEU A 163 0.80 4.97 28.58
C LEU A 163 0.79 5.68 27.22
N LEU A 164 0.05 5.16 26.24
CA LEU A 164 -0.04 5.73 24.89
C LEU A 164 -1.18 6.72 24.73
N GLU A 165 -2.15 6.75 25.66
CA GLU A 165 -3.40 7.49 25.50
C GLU A 165 -3.17 9.00 25.32
N SER A 166 -2.31 9.60 26.14
CA SER A 166 -1.99 11.04 26.03
C SER A 166 -1.35 11.39 24.68
N ALA A 167 -0.53 10.50 24.13
CA ALA A 167 0.10 10.69 22.83
C ALA A 167 -0.90 10.48 21.67
N HIS A 168 -1.82 9.52 21.78
CA HIS A 168 -2.93 9.35 20.84
C HIS A 168 -3.80 10.61 20.77
N GLN A 169 -4.14 11.19 21.92
CA GLN A 169 -4.92 12.42 22.03
C GLN A 169 -4.21 13.60 21.38
N GLU A 170 -2.91 13.75 21.63
CA GLU A 170 -2.12 14.85 21.06
C GLU A 170 -2.01 14.75 19.52
N ILE A 171 -1.78 13.55 18.98
CA ILE A 171 -1.76 13.36 17.52
C ILE A 171 -3.13 13.61 16.90
N THR A 172 -4.20 13.16 17.55
CA THR A 172 -5.57 13.45 17.10
C THR A 172 -5.84 14.95 17.11
N ARG A 173 -5.38 15.69 18.13
CA ARG A 173 -5.50 17.16 18.21
C ARG A 173 -4.74 17.87 17.08
N LEU A 174 -3.54 17.41 16.76
CA LEU A 174 -2.68 18.00 15.73
C LEU A 174 -3.17 17.75 14.30
N THR A 175 -3.75 16.58 14.05
CA THR A 175 -4.08 16.12 12.70
C THR A 175 -5.58 16.18 12.39
N GLY A 176 -6.43 16.20 13.40
CA GLY A 176 -7.87 15.99 13.27
C GLY A 176 -8.25 14.54 12.91
N VAL A 177 -7.28 13.62 12.84
CA VAL A 177 -7.48 12.21 12.49
C VAL A 177 -7.34 11.37 13.76
N PRO A 178 -8.34 10.55 14.10
CA PRO A 178 -8.28 9.72 15.31
C PRO A 178 -7.19 8.64 15.22
N VAL A 179 -6.42 8.50 16.30
CA VAL A 179 -5.56 7.34 16.52
C VAL A 179 -6.41 6.23 17.18
N ILE A 180 -6.70 5.16 16.46
CA ILE A 180 -7.65 4.11 16.90
C ILE A 180 -7.03 3.02 17.77
N GLY A 181 -5.73 3.12 18.06
CA GLY A 181 -5.03 2.24 18.99
C GLY A 181 -3.90 1.45 18.34
N VAL A 182 -3.60 0.30 18.95
CA VAL A 182 -2.52 -0.59 18.58
C VAL A 182 -3.12 -1.86 17.99
N LEU A 183 -2.57 -2.33 16.87
CA LEU A 183 -2.92 -3.65 16.33
C LEU A 183 -2.41 -4.72 17.31
N GLU A 184 -3.33 -5.49 17.87
CA GLU A 184 -3.01 -6.63 18.72
C GLU A 184 -2.40 -7.77 17.88
N HIS A 185 -1.65 -8.65 18.54
CA HIS A 185 -1.04 -9.84 17.95
C HIS A 185 -1.55 -11.10 18.62
#